data_AF-A0A948DSA0-F1
#
_entry.id   AF-A0A948DSA0-F1
#
_cell.length_a   1.000
_cell.length_b   1.000
_cell.length_c   1.000
_cell.angle_alpha   90.00
_cell.angle_beta   90.00
_cell.angle_gamma   90.00
#
_symmetry.space_group_name_H-M   'P 1'
#
loop_
_entity.id
_entity.type
_entity.pdbx_description
1 polymer ?
#
loop_
_entity_poly.entity_id
_entity_poly.type
_entity_poly.pdbx_seq_one_letter_code
_entity_poly.pdbx_strand_id
1 'polypeptide(L)'
;MKQKMVVTNLRMPEVDWLQVKSMAAERGMSVNAYVRVVIDDFSNKDMLAVKGRMDRARAPIWKLPELAKGSNKDKGKYELSEDDKIIYGLDE
;
A
#
# COMPACT_ATOMS: atom_id res chain seq x y z
N MET A 1 17.79 17.34 27.01
CA MET A 1 17.36 16.17 27.82
C MET A 1 18.17 14.96 27.39
N LYS A 2 18.77 14.18 28.32
CA LYS A 2 19.47 12.94 27.95
C LYS A 2 18.43 11.88 27.56
N GLN A 3 18.49 11.38 26.34
CA GLN A 3 17.62 10.29 25.89
C GLN A 3 17.99 8.98 26.60
N LYS A 4 16.99 8.25 27.08
CA LYS A 4 17.19 6.92 27.65
C LYS A 4 17.49 5.93 26.52
N MET A 5 18.70 5.37 26.52
CA MET A 5 19.12 4.37 25.55
C MET A 5 18.66 2.97 26.00
N VAL A 6 18.10 2.19 25.07
CA VAL A 6 17.73 0.79 25.27
C VAL A 6 18.54 -0.06 24.29
N VAL A 7 19.14 -1.15 24.77
CA VAL A 7 19.90 -2.09 23.96
C VAL A 7 19.09 -3.36 23.83
N THR A 8 18.91 -3.84 22.59
CA THR A 8 18.15 -5.04 22.28
C THR A 8 19.00 -5.97 21.41
N ASN A 9 18.97 -7.25 21.72
CA ASN A 9 19.59 -8.29 20.89
C ASN A 9 18.57 -8.81 19.88
N LEU A 10 18.83 -8.61 18.59
CA LEU A 10 18.01 -9.13 17.50
C LEU A 10 18.58 -10.46 17.00
N ARG A 11 17.73 -11.48 16.88
CA ARG A 11 18.08 -12.75 16.24
C ARG A 11 17.56 -12.76 14.81
N MET A 12 18.44 -13.00 13.85
CA MET A 12 18.09 -13.10 12.43
C MET A 12 19.08 -14.02 11.69
N PRO A 13 18.71 -14.55 10.52
CA PRO A 13 19.64 -15.27 9.66
C PRO A 13 20.86 -14.43 9.29
N GLU A 14 22.01 -15.07 9.15
CA GLU A 14 23.27 -14.38 8.83
C GLU A 14 23.20 -13.64 7.48
N VAL A 15 22.55 -14.24 6.48
CA VAL A 15 22.40 -13.65 5.14
C VAL A 15 21.64 -12.32 5.21
N ASP A 16 20.55 -12.28 5.97
CA ASP A 16 19.75 -11.06 6.15
C ASP A 16 20.55 -9.99 6.91
N TRP A 17 21.36 -10.40 7.90
CA TRP A 17 22.23 -9.48 8.63
C TRP A 17 23.31 -8.86 7.74
N LEU A 18 23.91 -9.65 6.84
CA LEU A 18 24.85 -9.15 5.85
C LEU A 18 24.18 -8.14 4.91
N GLN A 19 22.96 -8.43 4.46
CA GLN A 19 22.21 -7.50 3.62
C GLN A 19 21.95 -6.17 4.34
N VAL A 20 21.51 -6.20 5.61
CA VAL A 20 21.31 -4.98 6.41
C VAL A 20 22.60 -4.14 6.51
N LYS A 21 23.75 -4.80 6.71
CA LYS A 21 25.05 -4.11 6.75
C LYS A 21 25.39 -3.45 5.41
N SER A 22 25.22 -4.18 4.31
CA SER A 22 25.49 -3.65 2.97
C SER A 22 24.61 -2.43 2.67
N MET A 23 23.30 -2.51 2.97
CA MET A 23 22.37 -1.41 2.75
C MET A 23 22.69 -0.17 3.63
N ALA A 24 23.14 -0.39 4.87
CA ALA A 24 23.60 0.71 5.72
C ALA A 24 24.87 1.37 5.17
N ALA A 25 25.83 0.56 4.67
CA ALA A 25 27.07 1.03 4.08
C ALA A 25 26.84 1.81 2.78
N GLU A 26 25.96 1.33 1.89
CA GLU A 26 25.57 2.02 0.65
C GLU A 26 25.01 3.43 0.92
N ARG A 27 24.34 3.61 2.06
CA ARG A 27 23.77 4.89 2.48
C ARG A 27 24.70 5.71 3.38
N GLY A 28 25.93 5.27 3.60
CA GLY A 28 26.92 5.96 4.42
C GLY A 28 26.50 6.14 5.89
N MET A 29 25.71 5.22 6.44
CA MET A 29 25.17 5.32 7.79
C MET A 29 25.53 4.11 8.66
N SER A 30 25.48 4.28 9.98
CA SER A 30 25.63 3.15 10.89
C SER A 30 24.42 2.22 10.79
N VAL A 31 24.62 0.94 11.12
CA VAL A 31 23.54 -0.05 11.12
C VAL A 31 22.40 0.37 12.06
N ASN A 32 22.70 0.94 13.22
CA ASN A 32 21.69 1.44 14.16
C ASN A 32 20.88 2.61 13.57
N ALA A 33 21.53 3.51 12.84
CA ALA A 33 20.84 4.60 12.15
C ALA A 33 19.94 4.06 11.02
N TYR A 34 20.44 3.09 10.25
CA TYR A 34 19.66 2.43 9.20
C TYR A 34 18.41 1.74 9.75
N VAL A 35 18.55 0.94 10.80
CA VAL A 35 17.42 0.26 11.46
C VAL A 35 16.38 1.27 11.95
N ARG A 36 16.81 2.41 12.51
CA ARG A 36 15.89 3.48 12.93
C ARG A 36 15.11 4.03 11.75
N VAL A 37 15.78 4.37 10.65
CA VAL A 37 15.12 4.89 9.43
C VAL A 37 14.09 3.90 8.89
N VAL A 38 14.41 2.61 8.87
CA VAL A 38 13.48 1.56 8.41
C VAL A 38 12.27 1.45 9.33
N ILE A 39 12.46 1.51 10.65
CA ILE A 39 11.35 1.50 11.62
C ILE A 39 10.47 2.73 11.45
N ASP A 40 11.07 3.91 11.29
CA ASP A 40 10.33 5.17 11.13
C ASP A 40 9.54 5.15 9.81
N ASP A 41 10.13 4.70 8.71
CA ASP A 41 9.47 4.55 7.42
C ASP A 41 8.31 3.55 7.48
N PHE A 42 8.51 2.39 8.12
CA PHE A 42 7.46 1.40 8.30
C PHE A 42 6.33 1.91 9.20
N SER A 43 6.65 2.55 10.33
CA SER A 43 5.66 3.13 11.24
C SER A 43 4.87 4.24 10.58
N ASN A 44 5.53 5.11 9.81
CA ASN A 44 4.87 6.16 9.04
C ASN A 44 3.96 5.56 7.97
N LYS A 45 4.38 4.50 7.28
CA LYS A 45 3.53 3.79 6.32
C LYS A 45 2.34 3.13 6.98
N ASP A 46 2.49 2.56 8.17
CA ASP A 46 1.39 1.96 8.93
C ASP A 46 0.41 3.02 9.46
N MET A 47 0.94 4.15 9.96
CA MET A 47 0.12 5.26 10.46
C MET A 47 -0.59 6.04 9.33
N LEU A 48 0.08 6.21 8.19
CA LEU A 48 -0.48 6.85 6.98
C LEU A 48 -1.26 5.86 6.12
N ALA A 49 -1.14 4.55 6.36
CA ALA A 49 -2.14 3.57 5.96
C ALA A 49 -3.40 3.85 6.79
N VAL A 50 -4.11 4.88 6.34
CA VAL A 50 -5.55 5.05 6.48
C VAL A 50 -6.18 3.68 6.68
N LYS A 51 -6.92 3.53 7.78
CA LYS A 51 -7.81 2.41 8.16
C LYS A 51 -8.89 2.08 7.10
N GLY A 52 -8.63 2.31 5.83
CA GLY A 52 -9.55 2.24 4.71
C GLY A 52 -8.80 1.88 3.44
N ARG A 53 -8.44 0.59 3.32
CA ARG A 53 -8.49 -0.23 2.08
C ARG A 53 -7.85 -1.57 2.41
N MET A 54 -8.63 -2.43 3.06
CA MET A 54 -8.46 -3.86 2.90
C MET A 54 -8.41 -4.14 1.39
N ASP A 55 -7.26 -4.64 0.96
CA ASP A 55 -6.99 -5.46 -0.22
C ASP A 55 -8.17 -5.66 -1.19
N ARG A 56 -8.35 -4.74 -2.14
CA ARG A 56 -8.88 -5.12 -3.46
C ARG A 56 -7.79 -5.59 -4.42
N ALA A 57 -6.53 -5.27 -4.14
CA ALA A 57 -5.41 -5.57 -5.01
C ALA A 57 -4.75 -6.95 -4.74
N ARG A 58 -5.04 -7.61 -3.61
CA ARG A 58 -4.52 -8.95 -3.27
C ARG A 58 -5.57 -10.06 -3.25
N ALA A 59 -6.74 -9.82 -3.86
CA ALA A 59 -7.70 -10.89 -4.04
C ALA A 59 -7.16 -11.84 -5.12
N PRO A 60 -6.98 -13.14 -4.84
CA PRO A 60 -6.56 -14.09 -5.87
C PRO A 60 -7.60 -14.14 -7.01
N ILE A 61 -7.17 -14.47 -8.22
CA ILE A 61 -7.97 -14.37 -9.47
C ILE A 61 -9.36 -15.00 -9.33
N TRP A 62 -9.50 -16.10 -8.59
CA TRP A 62 -10.78 -16.77 -8.36
C TRP A 62 -11.81 -15.98 -7.52
N LYS A 63 -11.42 -14.87 -6.88
CA LYS A 63 -12.32 -13.94 -6.18
C LYS A 63 -12.84 -12.79 -7.06
N LEU A 64 -12.45 -12.73 -8.33
CA LEU A 64 -12.99 -11.79 -9.32
C LEU A 64 -14.55 -11.76 -9.39
N PRO A 65 -15.25 -12.92 -9.35
CA PRO A 65 -16.72 -12.92 -9.43
C PRO A 65 -17.39 -12.27 -8.21
N GLU A 66 -16.76 -12.32 -7.04
CA GLU A 66 -17.26 -11.70 -5.82
C GLU A 66 -17.03 -10.18 -5.80
N LEU A 67 -15.91 -9.72 -6.38
CA LEU A 67 -15.60 -8.31 -6.57
C LEU A 67 -16.50 -7.66 -7.63
N ALA A 68 -16.82 -8.38 -8.71
CA ALA A 68 -17.71 -7.91 -9.76
C ALA A 68 -19.17 -7.73 -9.28
N LYS A 69 -19.60 -8.45 -8.24
CA LYS A 69 -20.93 -8.29 -7.63
C LYS A 69 -21.09 -7.00 -6.84
N GLY A 70 -19.99 -6.33 -6.47
CA GLY A 70 -20.00 -5.13 -5.62
C GLY A 70 -20.04 -3.79 -6.36
N SER A 71 -19.88 -3.76 -7.68
CA SER A 71 -19.76 -2.50 -8.44
C SER A 71 -21.02 -2.08 -9.21
N ASN A 72 -22.08 -2.89 -9.23
CA ASN A 72 -23.23 -2.67 -10.11
C ASN A 72 -24.59 -2.45 -9.41
N LYS A 73 -24.64 -2.25 -8.08
CA LYS A 73 -25.92 -2.03 -7.40
C LYS A 73 -26.35 -0.58 -7.19
N ASP A 74 -25.47 0.42 -7.37
CA ASP A 74 -25.81 1.84 -7.13
C ASP A 74 -25.26 2.81 -8.19
N LYS A 75 -25.25 2.41 -9.47
CA LYS A 75 -25.25 3.40 -10.56
C LYS A 75 -26.55 3.27 -11.31
N GLY A 76 -27.54 4.02 -10.83
CA GLY A 76 -28.75 4.28 -11.58
C GLY A 76 -28.39 4.69 -13.01
N LYS A 77 -29.10 4.08 -13.96
CA LYS A 77 -29.35 4.53 -15.33
C LYS A 77 -28.38 5.62 -15.80
N TYR A 78 -27.38 5.23 -16.58
CA TYR A 78 -26.72 6.17 -17.47
C TYR A 78 -27.78 6.68 -18.45
N GLU A 79 -28.42 7.80 -18.13
CA GLU A 79 -29.16 8.57 -19.11
C GLU A 79 -28.12 9.06 -20.13
N LEU A 80 -28.31 8.67 -21.40
CA LEU A 80 -27.47 9.14 -22.49
C LEU A 80 -27.48 10.67 -22.50
N SER A 81 -26.31 11.27 -22.69
CA SER A 81 -26.17 12.70 -22.97
C SER A 81 -27.09 13.08 -24.14
N GLU A 82 -27.63 14.31 -24.17
CA GLU A 82 -28.45 14.78 -25.30
C GLU A 82 -27.70 14.63 -26.64
N ASP A 83 -26.39 14.89 -26.62
CA ASP A 83 -25.52 14.72 -27.79
C ASP A 83 -25.43 13.25 -28.24
N ASP A 84 -25.42 12.31 -27.29
CA ASP A 84 -25.35 10.88 -27.61
C ASP A 84 -26.68 10.39 -28.22
N LYS A 85 -27.82 10.93 -27.78
CA LYS A 85 -29.13 10.56 -28.35
C LYS A 85 -29.27 10.94 -29.82
N ILE A 86 -28.70 12.10 -30.20
CA ILE A 86 -28.66 12.56 -31.59
C ILE A 86 -27.74 11.64 -32.42
N ILE A 87 -26.56 11.29 -31.91
CA ILE A 87 -25.59 10.42 -32.60
C ILE A 87 -26.17 9.02 -32.83
N TYR A 88 -26.94 8.49 -31.88
CA TYR A 88 -27.55 7.16 -31.98
C TYR A 88 -28.96 7.14 -32.59
N GLY A 89 -29.49 8.29 -33.04
CA GLY A 89 -30.78 8.37 -33.74
C GLY A 89 -31.98 7.98 -32.89
N LEU A 90 -31.94 8.29 -31.59
CA LEU A 90 -32.98 7.94 -30.61
C LEU A 90 -33.97 9.07 -30.31
N ASP A 91 -33.78 10.26 -30.89
CA ASP A 91 -34.74 11.38 -30.89
C ASP A 91 -35.21 11.63 -32.34
N GLU A 92 -36.47 11.31 -32.63
CA GLU A 92 -37.27 11.94 -33.72
C GLU A 92 -38.18 13.02 -33.11
#